data_AF-A0A537WSL6-F1
#
_entry.id   AF-A0A537WSL6-F1
#
_cell.length_a   1.000
_cell.length_b   1.000
_cell.length_c   1.000
_cell.angle_alpha   90.00
_cell.angle_beta   90.00
_cell.angle_gamma   90.00
#
_symmetry.space_group_name_H-M   'P 1'
#
loop_
_entity.id
_entity.type
_entity.pdbx_description
1 polymer ?
#
loop_
_entity_poly.entity_id
_entity_poly.type
_entity_poly.pdbx_seq_one_letter_code
_entity_poly.pdbx_strand_id
1 'polypeptide(L)'
;MKNDLDMPLLPSAEQIRRREFATVRRGYDPDQVREYLQGVAGQVETLERELRDQRKGAKAQPPTPGESLAASVMAGQVMTPVTSAPTPAPTPAPTPAEDPYEAIAKRFAGVLATADKEATTALVEAKGEADRILQEARSEADRIKLDAQARAESAKQQGTDSLAEAKREAERILGSLTERREVLVTQMHDMQSKLLSVAKELEASIDAPEGNDPGPAPSEGGAADDIVDPRYEDMWAIPKGKKTVDIPDLGSLDVDFEDEHPRD
;
A
#
# COMPACT_ATOMS: atom_id res chain seq x y z
N MET A 1 38.13 22.21 -40.71
CA MET A 1 37.01 22.91 -40.04
C MET A 1 36.88 22.34 -38.65
N LYS A 2 36.99 23.21 -37.64
CA LYS A 2 36.90 22.87 -36.21
C LYS A 2 35.44 22.60 -35.86
N ASN A 3 35.21 21.68 -34.93
CA ASN A 3 33.88 21.31 -34.44
C ASN A 3 33.19 22.52 -33.79
N ASP A 4 32.32 23.21 -34.52
CA ASP A 4 31.40 24.25 -33.99
C ASP A 4 30.19 23.66 -33.24
N LEU A 5 30.34 22.46 -32.67
CA LEU A 5 29.37 21.82 -31.80
C LEU A 5 30.02 21.46 -30.46
N ASP A 6 30.82 22.38 -29.91
CA ASP A 6 31.20 22.35 -28.49
C ASP A 6 29.99 22.82 -27.64
N MET A 7 28.85 22.15 -27.86
CA MET A 7 27.77 22.10 -26.88
C MET A 7 28.37 21.37 -25.68
N PRO A 8 28.34 21.93 -24.46
CA PRO A 8 28.91 21.24 -23.30
C PRO A 8 28.32 19.85 -23.29
N LEU A 9 29.16 18.82 -23.41
CA LEU A 9 28.78 17.41 -23.47
C LEU A 9 27.65 17.18 -22.48
N LEU A 10 26.41 17.17 -22.97
CA LEU A 10 25.26 16.92 -22.13
C LEU A 10 25.52 15.52 -21.58
N PRO A 11 25.51 15.35 -20.23
CA PRO A 11 25.79 14.05 -19.66
C PRO A 11 24.81 13.06 -20.27
N SER A 12 25.32 11.94 -20.79
CA SER A 12 24.43 10.94 -21.37
C SER A 12 23.45 10.42 -20.33
N ALA A 13 22.32 9.86 -20.75
CA ALA A 13 21.32 9.32 -19.81
C ALA A 13 21.94 8.39 -18.75
N GLU A 14 22.90 7.54 -19.14
CA GLU A 14 23.64 6.67 -18.25
C GLU A 14 24.60 7.40 -17.30
N GLN A 15 25.23 8.49 -17.75
CA GLN A 15 26.08 9.33 -16.91
C GLN A 15 25.28 10.11 -15.87
N ILE A 16 24.03 10.48 -16.18
CA ILE A 16 23.11 11.13 -15.23
C ILE A 16 22.68 10.13 -14.15
N ARG A 17 22.30 8.90 -14.54
CA ARG A 17 21.89 7.84 -13.60
C ARG A 17 22.99 7.47 -12.59
N ARG A 18 24.25 7.48 -13.04
CA ARG A 18 25.41 7.08 -12.23
C ARG A 18 26.07 8.26 -11.50
N ARG A 19 25.50 9.47 -11.59
CA ARG A 19 26.10 10.64 -10.96
C ARG A 19 25.81 10.62 -9.45
N GLU A 20 26.87 10.56 -8.66
CA GLU A 20 26.79 10.67 -7.20
C GLU A 20 27.19 12.07 -6.73
N PHE A 21 26.55 12.53 -5.66
CA PHE A 21 26.80 13.84 -5.05
C PHE A 21 27.20 13.66 -3.58
N ALA A 22 28.11 14.51 -3.10
CA ALA A 22 28.49 14.53 -1.69
C ALA A 22 27.33 15.02 -0.81
N THR A 23 27.11 14.38 0.34
CA THR A 23 26.06 14.79 1.28
C THR A 23 26.58 15.87 2.24
N VAL A 24 25.75 16.88 2.49
CA VAL A 24 26.07 18.02 3.37
C VAL A 24 25.06 18.05 4.51
N ARG A 25 25.48 18.51 5.70
CA ARG A 25 24.66 18.56 6.93
C ARG A 25 23.28 19.24 6.78
N ARG A 26 23.10 20.07 5.74
CA ARG A 26 21.82 20.65 5.35
C ARG A 26 21.75 20.69 3.82
N GLY A 27 21.14 19.66 3.24
CA GLY A 27 21.05 19.49 1.78
C GLY A 27 19.76 18.78 1.39
N TYR A 28 19.59 18.57 0.09
CA TYR A 28 18.47 17.81 -0.45
C TYR A 28 18.54 16.34 -0.02
N ASP A 29 17.39 15.72 0.12
CA ASP A 29 17.25 14.30 0.44
C ASP A 29 17.86 13.46 -0.70
N PRO A 30 18.85 12.60 -0.41
CA PRO A 30 19.52 11.81 -1.44
C PRO A 30 18.58 10.88 -2.20
N ASP A 31 17.49 10.40 -1.60
CA ASP A 31 16.53 9.52 -2.28
C ASP A 31 15.68 10.29 -3.29
N GLN A 32 15.20 11.48 -2.92
CA GLN A 32 14.45 12.35 -3.84
C GLN A 32 15.33 12.84 -4.99
N VAL A 33 16.61 13.11 -4.74
CA VAL A 33 17.57 13.48 -5.79
C VAL A 33 17.77 12.33 -6.77
N ARG A 34 17.85 11.07 -6.29
CA ARG A 34 17.96 9.89 -7.16
C ARG A 34 16.74 9.71 -8.05
N GLU A 35 15.54 9.83 -7.48
CA GLU A 35 14.27 9.72 -8.23
C GLU A 35 14.18 10.80 -9.33
N TYR A 36 14.53 12.04 -8.99
CA TYR A 36 14.57 13.13 -9.95
C TYR A 36 15.58 12.87 -11.09
N LEU A 37 16.79 12.42 -10.76
CA LEU A 37 17.82 12.08 -11.76
C LEU A 37 17.39 10.92 -12.67
N GLN A 38 16.61 9.96 -12.16
CA GLN A 38 16.05 8.88 -12.96
C GLN A 38 15.05 9.41 -14.00
N GLY A 39 14.19 10.36 -13.61
CA GLY A 39 13.27 11.05 -14.52
C GLY A 39 14.01 11.86 -15.59
N VAL A 40 15.00 12.65 -15.19
CA VAL A 40 15.83 13.44 -16.12
C VAL A 40 16.58 12.52 -17.09
N ALA A 41 17.14 11.42 -16.63
CA ALA A 41 17.81 10.45 -17.49
C ALA A 41 16.85 9.82 -18.51
N GLY A 42 15.59 9.53 -18.15
CA GLY A 42 14.57 9.04 -19.08
C GLY A 42 14.22 10.06 -20.19
N GLN A 43 14.16 11.34 -19.84
CA GLN A 43 13.94 12.41 -20.82
C GLN A 43 15.12 12.54 -21.78
N VAL A 44 16.35 12.51 -21.26
CA VAL A 44 17.57 12.57 -22.08
C VAL A 44 17.68 11.34 -23.00
N GLU A 45 17.32 10.16 -22.53
CA GLU A 45 17.32 8.94 -23.35
C GLU A 45 16.33 9.05 -24.53
N THR A 46 15.15 9.61 -24.30
CA THR A 46 14.16 9.88 -25.36
C THR A 46 14.71 10.85 -26.40
N LEU A 47 15.28 11.98 -25.95
CA LEU A 47 15.88 12.97 -26.84
C LEU A 47 17.08 12.41 -27.63
N GLU A 48 17.93 11.61 -27.00
CA GLU A 48 19.05 10.94 -27.68
C GLU A 48 18.56 9.94 -28.74
N ARG A 49 17.44 9.24 -28.46
CA ARG A 49 16.82 8.32 -29.41
C ARG A 49 16.27 9.06 -30.62
N GLU A 50 15.54 10.15 -30.39
CA GLU A 50 15.01 11.01 -31.45
C GLU A 50 16.14 11.61 -32.32
N LEU A 51 17.19 12.13 -31.70
CA LEU A 51 18.37 12.64 -32.43
C LEU A 51 19.08 11.55 -33.23
N ARG A 52 19.15 10.33 -32.70
CA ARG A 52 19.73 9.19 -33.40
C ARG A 52 18.88 8.76 -34.60
N ASP A 53 17.56 8.77 -34.45
CA ASP A 53 16.64 8.40 -35.51
C ASP A 53 16.58 9.47 -36.61
N GLN A 54 16.62 10.76 -36.25
CA GLN A 54 16.78 11.86 -37.21
C GLN A 54 18.10 11.79 -37.97
N ARG A 55 19.22 11.50 -37.29
CA ARG A 55 20.53 11.34 -37.95
C ARG A 55 20.57 10.10 -38.85
N LYS A 56 19.90 9.01 -38.47
CA LYS A 56 19.75 7.82 -39.32
C LYS A 56 18.87 8.11 -40.53
N GLY A 57 17.75 8.81 -40.37
CA GLY A 57 16.89 9.26 -41.47
C GLY A 57 17.62 10.19 -42.44
N ALA A 58 18.40 11.15 -41.91
CA ALA A 58 19.22 12.04 -42.72
C ALA A 58 20.37 11.32 -43.45
N LYS A 59 20.90 10.21 -42.89
CA LYS A 59 21.97 9.40 -43.50
C LYS A 59 21.43 8.29 -44.42
N ALA A 60 20.18 7.87 -44.23
CA ALA A 60 19.48 6.89 -45.05
C ALA A 60 18.75 7.52 -46.25
N GLN A 61 18.61 8.85 -46.28
CA GLN A 61 18.33 9.59 -47.51
C GLN A 61 19.57 9.46 -48.42
N PRO A 62 19.53 8.70 -49.53
CA PRO A 62 20.60 8.76 -50.51
C PRO A 62 20.71 10.22 -51.01
N PRO A 63 21.90 10.73 -51.33
CA PRO A 63 21.97 11.95 -52.12
C PRO A 63 21.15 11.67 -53.38
N THR A 64 20.06 12.40 -53.58
CA THR A 64 19.36 12.41 -54.87
C THR A 64 20.39 12.81 -55.92
N PRO A 65 20.78 11.93 -56.86
CA PRO A 65 21.58 12.32 -58.01
C PRO A 65 20.60 13.01 -58.97
N GLY A 66 20.33 14.29 -58.72
CA GLY A 66 19.30 15.09 -59.39
C GLY A 66 19.72 16.48 -59.84
N GLU A 67 20.95 16.91 -59.55
CA GLU A 67 21.58 18.04 -60.24
C GLU A 67 22.90 17.60 -60.88
N SER A 68 22.78 16.58 -61.73
CA SER A 68 23.71 16.35 -62.82
C SER A 68 23.23 17.16 -64.03
N LEU A 69 23.60 18.44 -64.08
CA LEU A 69 23.75 19.19 -65.35
C LEU A 69 25.17 19.75 -65.52
N ALA A 70 26.13 19.31 -64.70
CA ALA A 70 27.53 19.63 -64.89
C ALA A 70 28.32 18.35 -65.22
N ALA A 71 28.84 18.31 -66.46
CA ALA A 71 29.79 17.35 -67.02
C ALA A 71 29.22 16.08 -67.69
N SER A 72 28.94 16.17 -68.99
CA SER A 72 29.73 15.45 -70.00
C SER A 72 29.35 15.86 -71.43
N VAL A 73 30.14 16.75 -72.04
CA VAL A 73 30.52 16.64 -73.47
C VAL A 73 31.99 17.06 -73.58
N MET A 74 32.71 16.30 -74.39
CA MET A 74 34.13 16.02 -74.33
C MET A 74 35.04 17.10 -74.90
N ALA A 75 36.32 17.00 -74.53
CA ALA A 75 37.45 17.63 -75.18
C ALA A 75 37.60 17.18 -76.65
N GLY A 76 37.99 18.11 -77.53
CA GLY A 76 38.48 17.82 -78.88
C GLY A 76 38.23 18.92 -79.90
N GLN A 77 39.21 19.83 -80.03
CA GLN A 77 39.70 20.55 -81.24
C GLN A 77 38.91 20.31 -82.56
N VAL A 78 38.61 21.29 -83.44
CA VAL A 78 39.52 22.04 -84.34
C VAL A 78 38.75 23.17 -85.09
N MET A 79 39.43 24.29 -85.37
CA MET A 79 39.25 25.31 -86.44
C MET A 79 38.16 26.41 -86.40
N THR A 80 38.68 27.64 -86.39
CA THR A 80 38.16 28.93 -86.94
C THR A 80 37.70 28.81 -88.41
N PRO A 81 36.94 29.75 -89.04
CA PRO A 81 37.01 31.20 -88.80
C PRO A 81 35.74 32.06 -89.04
N VAL A 82 35.97 33.37 -88.88
CA VAL A 82 35.27 34.57 -89.43
C VAL A 82 33.82 34.93 -89.03
N THR A 83 33.76 36.09 -88.36
CA THR A 83 33.15 37.35 -88.84
C THR A 83 31.76 37.80 -88.35
N SER A 84 31.77 39.09 -87.99
CA SER A 84 30.71 40.10 -87.91
C SER A 84 29.56 39.94 -86.90
N ALA A 85 29.62 40.82 -85.89
CA ALA A 85 28.46 41.49 -85.30
C ALA A 85 27.61 42.18 -86.40
N PRO A 86 26.29 42.43 -86.21
CA PRO A 86 25.90 43.58 -85.38
C PRO A 86 24.53 43.50 -84.65
N THR A 87 24.37 44.47 -83.74
CA THR A 87 23.12 45.15 -83.29
C THR A 87 22.36 44.58 -82.07
N PRO A 88 22.22 45.37 -80.98
CA PRO A 88 21.38 45.05 -79.84
C PRO A 88 19.97 45.70 -79.89
N ALA A 89 19.06 45.11 -79.12
CA ALA A 89 17.76 45.60 -78.61
C ALA A 89 16.48 45.28 -79.43
N PRO A 90 15.30 45.06 -78.78
CA PRO A 90 14.99 45.37 -77.38
C PRO A 90 14.54 44.18 -76.49
N THR A 91 14.81 44.38 -75.21
CA THR A 91 14.35 43.62 -74.03
C THR A 91 12.82 43.63 -73.91
N PRO A 92 12.16 42.48 -73.67
CA PRO A 92 10.76 42.46 -73.26
C PRO A 92 10.62 42.97 -71.81
N ALA A 93 9.61 43.81 -71.58
CA ALA A 93 9.32 44.44 -70.29
C ALA A 93 9.05 43.40 -69.18
N PRO A 94 9.47 43.67 -67.93
CA PRO A 94 9.21 42.79 -66.80
C PRO A 94 7.75 42.92 -66.36
N THR A 95 7.06 41.78 -66.28
CA THR A 95 5.82 41.62 -65.51
C THR A 95 6.10 42.03 -64.05
N PRO A 96 5.17 42.68 -63.32
CA PRO A 96 5.35 42.96 -61.90
C PRO A 96 5.62 41.67 -61.15
N ALA A 97 6.85 41.51 -60.63
CA ALA A 97 7.19 40.41 -59.75
C ALA A 97 6.44 40.62 -58.44
N GLU A 98 5.61 39.66 -58.05
CA GLU A 98 5.03 39.57 -56.71
C GLU A 98 6.18 39.69 -55.68
N ASP A 99 6.02 40.56 -54.68
CA ASP A 99 7.08 40.80 -53.70
C ASP A 99 7.33 39.50 -52.92
N PRO A 100 8.54 38.89 -52.98
CA PRO A 100 8.82 37.61 -52.35
C PRO A 100 8.58 37.63 -50.83
N TYR A 101 8.66 38.79 -50.19
CA TYR A 101 8.31 38.94 -48.77
C TYR A 101 6.82 38.76 -48.50
N GLU A 102 5.94 39.19 -49.42
CA GLU A 102 4.50 39.08 -49.26
C GLU A 102 4.03 37.61 -49.35
N ALA A 103 4.64 36.83 -50.24
CA ALA A 103 4.36 35.39 -50.37
C ALA A 103 4.76 34.61 -49.11
N ILE A 104 5.91 34.94 -48.51
CA ILE A 104 6.38 34.33 -47.25
C ILE A 104 5.48 34.75 -46.09
N ALA A 105 5.10 36.03 -45.99
CA ALA A 105 4.21 36.54 -44.96
C ALA A 105 2.83 35.85 -44.99
N LYS A 106 2.25 35.65 -46.18
CA LYS A 106 0.98 34.92 -46.36
C LYS A 106 1.09 33.45 -45.89
N ARG A 107 2.19 32.76 -46.21
CA ARG A 107 2.42 31.39 -45.71
C ARG A 107 2.58 31.35 -44.20
N PHE A 108 3.37 32.24 -43.61
CA PHE A 108 3.55 32.31 -42.16
C PHE A 108 2.25 32.62 -41.44
N ALA A 109 1.44 33.55 -41.94
CA ALA A 109 0.13 33.86 -41.38
C ALA A 109 -0.81 32.64 -41.43
N GLY A 110 -0.76 31.84 -42.50
CA GLY A 110 -1.48 30.58 -42.59
C GLY A 110 -1.07 29.58 -41.52
N VAL A 111 0.25 29.41 -41.29
CA VAL A 111 0.79 28.49 -40.27
C VAL A 111 0.40 28.95 -38.85
N LEU A 112 0.50 30.25 -38.57
CA LEU A 112 0.06 30.84 -37.28
C LEU A 112 -1.42 30.61 -37.04
N ALA A 113 -2.27 30.85 -38.05
CA ALA A 113 -3.71 30.63 -37.93
C ALA A 113 -4.07 29.16 -37.69
N THR A 114 -3.36 28.21 -38.33
CA THR A 114 -3.54 26.78 -38.08
C THR A 114 -3.06 26.39 -36.67
N ALA A 115 -1.92 26.92 -36.23
CA ALA A 115 -1.38 26.65 -34.90
C ALA A 115 -2.30 27.20 -33.80
N ASP A 116 -2.85 28.41 -33.97
CA ASP A 116 -3.83 28.99 -33.02
C ASP A 116 -5.12 28.14 -32.97
N LYS A 117 -5.58 27.64 -34.12
CA LYS A 117 -6.75 26.76 -34.18
C LYS A 117 -6.49 25.41 -33.50
N GLU A 118 -5.32 24.82 -33.70
CA GLU A 118 -4.94 23.58 -33.04
C GLU A 118 -4.77 23.79 -31.53
N ALA A 119 -4.11 24.88 -31.11
CA ALA A 119 -3.95 25.23 -29.70
C ALA A 119 -5.29 25.44 -28.99
N THR A 120 -6.23 26.14 -29.63
CA THR A 120 -7.58 26.34 -29.06
C THR A 120 -8.35 25.03 -28.96
N THR A 121 -8.24 24.15 -29.97
CA THR A 121 -8.86 22.82 -29.93
C THR A 121 -8.28 21.98 -28.80
N ALA A 122 -6.94 21.91 -28.72
CA ALA A 122 -6.23 21.18 -27.67
C ALA A 122 -6.58 21.69 -26.26
N LEU A 123 -6.75 23.02 -26.08
CA LEU A 123 -7.17 23.58 -24.80
C LEU A 123 -8.60 23.19 -24.41
N VAL A 124 -9.52 23.10 -25.37
CA VAL A 124 -10.91 22.69 -25.10
C VAL A 124 -10.95 21.20 -24.74
N GLU A 125 -10.21 20.36 -25.46
CA GLU A 125 -10.09 18.92 -25.17
C GLU A 125 -9.46 18.69 -23.80
N ALA A 126 -8.32 19.31 -23.52
CA ALA A 126 -7.64 19.18 -22.23
C ALA A 126 -8.51 19.63 -21.05
N LYS A 127 -9.29 20.72 -21.22
CA LYS A 127 -10.24 21.16 -20.20
C LYS A 127 -11.38 20.15 -20.01
N GLY A 128 -11.94 19.63 -21.09
CA GLY A 128 -13.01 18.63 -21.01
C GLY A 128 -12.54 17.33 -20.33
N GLU A 129 -11.32 16.88 -20.63
CA GLU A 129 -10.71 15.73 -19.95
C GLU A 129 -10.43 16.01 -18.47
N ALA A 130 -9.88 17.18 -18.15
CA ALA A 130 -9.65 17.58 -16.77
C ALA A 130 -10.96 17.62 -15.95
N ASP A 131 -12.02 18.20 -16.51
CA ASP A 131 -13.33 18.26 -15.87
C ASP A 131 -13.91 16.86 -15.65
N ARG A 132 -13.76 15.96 -16.65
CA ARG A 132 -14.17 14.56 -16.54
C ARG A 132 -13.43 13.83 -15.43
N ILE A 133 -12.11 13.95 -15.38
CA ILE A 133 -11.27 13.32 -14.35
C ILE A 133 -11.64 13.86 -12.96
N LEU A 134 -11.88 15.17 -12.83
CA LEU A 134 -12.30 15.76 -11.56
C LEU A 134 -13.68 15.28 -11.11
N GLN A 135 -14.63 15.11 -12.03
CA GLN A 135 -15.95 14.56 -11.72
C GLN A 135 -15.86 13.10 -11.27
N GLU A 136 -15.07 12.29 -11.98
CA GLU A 136 -14.83 10.90 -11.63
C GLU A 136 -14.18 10.80 -10.23
N ALA A 137 -13.09 11.53 -10.00
CA ALA A 137 -12.40 11.56 -8.72
C ALA A 137 -13.30 12.04 -7.57
N ARG A 138 -14.18 13.02 -7.81
CA ARG A 138 -15.17 13.46 -6.82
C ARG A 138 -16.18 12.37 -6.50
N SER A 139 -16.74 11.74 -7.54
CA SER A 139 -17.72 10.65 -7.35
C SER A 139 -17.11 9.46 -6.61
N GLU A 140 -15.85 9.14 -6.90
CA GLU A 140 -15.12 8.06 -6.23
C GLU A 140 -14.79 8.43 -4.79
N ALA A 141 -14.36 9.67 -4.53
CA ALA A 141 -14.15 10.16 -3.17
C ALA A 141 -15.43 10.12 -2.33
N ASP A 142 -16.58 10.46 -2.91
CA ASP A 142 -17.87 10.40 -2.23
C ASP A 142 -18.29 8.94 -1.95
N ARG A 143 -18.05 8.02 -2.89
CA ARG A 143 -18.25 6.58 -2.65
C ARG A 143 -17.38 6.06 -1.52
N ILE A 144 -16.09 6.36 -1.54
CA ILE A 144 -15.14 5.93 -0.50
C ILE A 144 -15.56 6.49 0.86
N LYS A 145 -16.02 7.74 0.94
CA LYS A 145 -16.51 8.32 2.19
C LYS A 145 -17.75 7.61 2.72
N LEU A 146 -18.72 7.33 1.85
CA LEU A 146 -19.95 6.63 2.24
C LEU A 146 -19.66 5.21 2.70
N ASP A 147 -18.80 4.48 2.00
CA ASP A 147 -18.38 3.14 2.38
C ASP A 147 -17.59 3.14 3.70
N ALA A 148 -16.63 4.05 3.87
CA ALA A 148 -15.90 4.20 5.12
C ALA A 148 -16.83 4.56 6.30
N GLN A 149 -17.84 5.40 6.07
CA GLN A 149 -18.85 5.72 7.08
C GLN A 149 -19.71 4.50 7.42
N ALA A 150 -20.19 3.76 6.43
CA ALA A 150 -20.98 2.55 6.64
C ALA A 150 -20.19 1.48 7.41
N ARG A 151 -18.91 1.26 7.07
CA ARG A 151 -18.02 0.35 7.80
C ARG A 151 -17.79 0.82 9.23
N ALA A 152 -17.57 2.11 9.44
CA ALA A 152 -17.38 2.67 10.78
C ALA A 152 -18.64 2.55 11.65
N GLU A 153 -19.83 2.72 11.08
CA GLU A 153 -21.10 2.51 11.76
C GLU A 153 -21.34 1.03 12.08
N SER A 154 -21.08 0.14 11.14
CA SER A 154 -21.16 -1.31 11.35
C SER A 154 -20.22 -1.77 12.47
N ALA A 155 -18.96 -1.36 12.44
CA ALA A 155 -17.99 -1.70 13.47
C ALA A 155 -18.39 -1.17 14.86
N LYS A 156 -18.97 0.04 14.92
CA LYS A 156 -19.52 0.58 16.17
C LYS A 156 -20.68 -0.27 16.67
N GLN A 157 -21.60 -0.65 15.79
CA GLN A 157 -22.76 -1.46 16.15
C GLN A 157 -22.33 -2.83 16.69
N GLN A 158 -21.42 -3.51 15.99
CA GLN A 158 -20.82 -4.77 16.43
C GLN A 158 -20.13 -4.61 17.80
N GLY A 159 -19.37 -3.53 17.99
CA GLY A 159 -18.75 -3.20 19.27
C GLY A 159 -19.77 -2.98 20.40
N THR A 160 -20.90 -2.33 20.11
CA THR A 160 -21.96 -2.14 21.11
C THR A 160 -22.70 -3.43 21.44
N ASP A 161 -22.91 -4.29 20.44
CA ASP A 161 -23.62 -5.55 20.61
C ASP A 161 -22.77 -6.56 21.40
N SER A 162 -21.49 -6.71 21.05
CA SER A 162 -20.53 -7.52 21.81
C SER A 162 -20.37 -7.04 23.25
N LEU A 163 -20.30 -5.72 23.48
CA LEU A 163 -20.26 -5.18 24.83
C LEU A 163 -21.55 -5.47 25.62
N ALA A 164 -22.71 -5.36 24.97
CA ALA A 164 -24.00 -5.68 25.59
C ALA A 164 -24.09 -7.17 25.94
N GLU A 165 -23.61 -8.05 25.07
CA GLU A 165 -23.55 -9.49 25.31
C GLU A 165 -22.60 -9.84 26.46
N ALA A 166 -21.38 -9.31 26.45
CA ALA A 166 -20.40 -9.52 27.51
C ALA A 166 -20.94 -9.05 28.88
N LYS A 167 -21.68 -7.94 28.92
CA LYS A 167 -22.35 -7.46 30.15
C LYS A 167 -23.42 -8.44 30.64
N ARG A 168 -24.27 -8.95 29.76
CA ARG A 168 -25.28 -9.96 30.13
C ARG A 168 -24.63 -11.23 30.66
N GLU A 169 -23.52 -11.66 30.07
CA GLU A 169 -22.76 -12.82 30.56
C GLU A 169 -22.15 -12.56 31.93
N ALA A 170 -21.53 -11.40 32.12
CA ALA A 170 -20.99 -11.01 33.42
C ALA A 170 -22.07 -10.97 34.50
N GLU A 171 -23.25 -10.39 34.21
CA GLU A 171 -24.39 -10.36 35.13
C GLU A 171 -24.88 -11.79 35.46
N ARG A 172 -24.94 -12.68 34.47
CA ARG A 172 -25.31 -14.09 34.68
C ARG A 172 -24.31 -14.81 35.59
N ILE A 173 -23.01 -14.65 35.34
CA ILE A 173 -21.96 -15.28 36.14
C ILE A 173 -22.01 -14.75 37.56
N LEU A 174 -22.12 -13.44 37.76
CA LEU A 174 -22.23 -12.83 39.08
C LEU A 174 -23.46 -13.31 39.85
N GLY A 175 -24.60 -13.44 39.16
CA GLY A 175 -25.81 -14.05 39.73
C GLY A 175 -25.55 -15.48 40.20
N SER A 176 -24.96 -16.31 39.33
CA SER A 176 -24.64 -17.71 39.67
C SER A 176 -23.62 -17.85 40.80
N LEU A 177 -22.64 -16.94 40.89
CA LEU A 177 -21.64 -16.93 41.95
C LEU A 177 -22.26 -16.53 43.28
N THR A 178 -23.19 -15.57 43.27
CA THR A 178 -23.93 -15.14 44.46
C THR A 178 -24.79 -16.28 45.00
N GLU A 179 -25.53 -16.97 44.13
CA GLU A 179 -26.32 -18.15 44.51
C GLU A 179 -25.45 -19.26 45.11
N ARG A 180 -24.32 -19.59 44.47
CA ARG A 180 -23.36 -20.58 44.99
C ARG A 180 -22.80 -20.16 46.35
N ARG A 181 -22.51 -18.88 46.55
CA ARG A 181 -22.04 -18.35 47.84
C ARG A 181 -23.10 -18.53 48.92
N GLU A 182 -24.36 -18.24 48.65
CA GLU A 182 -25.45 -18.42 49.61
C GLU A 182 -25.63 -19.90 49.99
N VAL A 183 -25.57 -20.80 49.01
CA VAL A 183 -25.59 -22.26 49.24
C VAL A 183 -24.43 -22.68 50.13
N LEU A 184 -23.21 -22.25 49.82
CA LEU A 184 -22.01 -22.61 50.59
C LEU A 184 -22.07 -22.08 52.03
N VAL A 185 -22.52 -20.83 52.22
CA VAL A 185 -22.70 -20.25 53.56
C VAL A 185 -23.73 -21.04 54.37
N THR A 186 -24.84 -21.47 53.75
CA THR A 186 -25.85 -22.30 54.40
C THR A 186 -25.27 -23.66 54.80
N GLN A 187 -24.53 -24.31 53.90
CA GLN A 187 -23.85 -25.59 54.19
C GLN A 187 -22.85 -25.48 55.34
N MET A 188 -22.06 -24.40 55.40
CA MET A 188 -21.14 -24.18 56.52
C MET A 188 -21.88 -24.02 57.85
N HIS A 189 -23.02 -23.32 57.85
CA HIS A 189 -23.84 -23.17 59.05
C HIS A 189 -24.47 -24.50 59.50
N ASP A 190 -24.92 -25.33 58.56
CA ASP A 190 -25.41 -26.68 58.85
C ASP A 190 -24.31 -27.58 59.41
N MET A 191 -23.11 -27.55 58.83
CA MET A 191 -21.95 -28.29 59.34
C MET A 191 -21.59 -27.84 60.75
N GLN A 192 -21.53 -26.53 61.00
CA GLN A 192 -21.29 -25.98 62.33
C GLN A 192 -22.34 -26.45 63.35
N SER A 193 -23.62 -26.41 62.99
CA SER A 193 -24.71 -26.85 63.85
C SER A 193 -24.62 -28.35 64.19
N LYS A 194 -24.27 -29.19 63.21
CA LYS A 194 -24.02 -30.62 63.40
C LYS A 194 -22.84 -30.88 64.34
N LEU A 195 -21.72 -30.18 64.15
CA LEU A 195 -20.54 -30.32 65.02
C LEU A 195 -20.87 -29.92 66.47
N LEU A 196 -21.61 -28.83 66.67
CA LEU A 196 -22.07 -28.44 68.01
C LEU A 196 -23.02 -29.46 68.63
N SER A 197 -23.88 -30.10 67.84
CA SER A 197 -24.76 -31.18 68.32
C SER A 197 -23.95 -32.40 68.76
N VAL A 198 -22.99 -32.84 67.94
CA VAL A 198 -22.10 -33.96 68.28
C VAL A 198 -21.29 -33.67 69.53
N ALA A 199 -20.78 -32.44 69.68
CA ALA A 199 -20.06 -32.02 70.88
C ALA A 199 -20.94 -32.12 72.15
N LYS A 200 -22.21 -31.68 72.07
CA LYS A 200 -23.18 -31.81 73.17
C LYS A 200 -23.54 -33.25 73.50
N GLU A 201 -23.67 -34.10 72.49
CA GLU A 201 -23.93 -35.54 72.67
C GLU A 201 -22.75 -36.24 73.37
N LEU A 202 -21.51 -35.88 72.99
CA LEU A 202 -20.31 -36.36 73.68
C LEU A 202 -20.27 -35.90 75.15
N GLU A 203 -20.57 -34.63 75.43
CA GLU A 203 -20.63 -34.09 76.79
C GLU A 203 -21.66 -34.85 77.66
N ALA A 204 -22.85 -35.09 77.12
CA ALA A 204 -23.89 -35.87 77.81
C ALA A 204 -23.48 -37.34 78.07
N SER A 205 -22.69 -37.94 77.16
CA SER A 205 -22.18 -39.30 77.34
C SER A 205 -21.09 -39.39 78.43
N ILE A 206 -20.31 -38.32 78.64
CA ILE A 206 -19.28 -38.24 79.67
C ILE A 206 -19.89 -38.02 81.07
N ASP A 207 -20.97 -37.24 81.17
CA ASP A 207 -21.68 -36.98 82.43
C ASP A 207 -22.64 -38.12 82.86
N ALA A 208 -22.83 -39.15 82.01
CA ALA A 208 -23.60 -40.33 82.39
C ALA A 208 -22.83 -41.16 83.45
N PRO A 209 -23.43 -41.51 84.60
CA PRO A 209 -22.75 -42.32 85.60
C PRO A 209 -22.47 -43.72 85.04
N GLU A 210 -21.19 -44.11 85.00
CA GLU A 210 -20.76 -45.46 84.65
C GLU A 210 -21.43 -46.47 85.59
N GLY A 211 -22.41 -47.19 85.03
CA GLY A 211 -23.19 -48.20 85.72
C GLY A 211 -23.61 -49.31 84.78
N ASN A 212 -22.72 -49.77 83.88
CA ASN A 212 -22.76 -51.15 83.41
C ASN A 212 -21.46 -51.54 82.69
N ASP A 213 -20.92 -52.68 83.10
CA ASP A 213 -19.67 -53.30 82.66
C ASP A 213 -19.92 -54.26 81.48
N PRO A 214 -19.29 -54.11 80.30
CA PRO A 214 -19.17 -55.18 79.32
C PRO A 214 -17.72 -55.71 79.29
N GLY A 215 -17.60 -57.03 79.48
CA GLY A 215 -16.33 -57.77 79.48
C GLY A 215 -15.47 -57.67 78.20
N PRO A 216 -14.26 -58.25 78.23
CA PRO A 216 -13.12 -57.75 77.46
C PRO A 216 -13.21 -58.04 75.95
N ALA A 217 -12.75 -57.05 75.17
CA ALA A 217 -12.58 -57.10 73.73
C ALA A 217 -11.49 -58.09 73.27
N PRO A 218 -11.56 -58.64 72.05
CA PRO A 218 -10.38 -59.08 71.34
C PRO A 218 -9.77 -57.91 70.56
N SER A 219 -8.45 -57.82 70.67
CA SER A 219 -7.60 -56.87 69.95
C SER A 219 -7.46 -57.26 68.48
N GLU A 220 -7.82 -56.37 67.57
CA GLU A 220 -7.21 -56.28 66.24
C GLU A 220 -6.81 -54.83 65.99
N GLY A 221 -5.50 -54.62 65.88
CA GLY A 221 -4.91 -53.33 65.54
C GLY A 221 -4.86 -53.10 64.04
N GLY A 222 -4.84 -51.83 63.66
CA GLY A 222 -4.35 -51.42 62.35
C GLY A 222 -5.11 -50.27 61.73
N ALA A 223 -4.47 -49.10 61.72
CA ALA A 223 -4.66 -47.97 60.82
C ALA A 223 -6.01 -47.24 60.85
N ALA A 224 -6.04 -46.15 61.61
CA ALA A 224 -6.78 -44.97 61.20
C ALA A 224 -6.12 -44.45 59.91
N ASP A 225 -6.67 -44.83 58.75
CA ASP A 225 -6.36 -44.24 57.46
C ASP A 225 -7.64 -43.58 56.94
N ASP A 226 -7.57 -42.25 56.80
CA ASP A 226 -8.42 -41.34 56.03
C ASP A 226 -9.89 -41.75 55.75
N ILE A 227 -10.81 -41.21 56.57
CA ILE A 227 -12.17 -40.91 56.12
C ILE A 227 -12.08 -39.59 55.32
N VAL A 228 -11.46 -39.66 54.15
CA VAL A 228 -11.63 -38.66 53.09
C VAL A 228 -12.61 -39.28 52.10
N ASP A 229 -13.73 -38.62 51.85
CA ASP A 229 -14.68 -39.05 50.81
C ASP A 229 -13.91 -39.13 49.48
N PRO A 230 -13.83 -40.30 48.82
CA PRO A 230 -13.02 -40.48 47.60
C PRO A 230 -13.45 -39.56 46.45
N ARG A 231 -14.63 -38.94 46.52
CA ARG A 231 -15.06 -37.93 45.54
C ARG A 231 -14.32 -36.59 45.68
N TYR A 232 -13.74 -36.31 46.85
CA TYR A 232 -13.06 -35.05 47.15
C TYR A 232 -11.56 -35.08 46.83
N GLU A 233 -10.90 -36.24 46.87
CA GLU A 233 -9.49 -36.35 46.46
C GLU A 233 -9.31 -36.08 44.96
N ASP A 234 -10.20 -36.61 44.11
CA ASP A 234 -10.07 -36.47 42.65
C ASP A 234 -10.16 -35.03 42.13
N MET A 235 -10.77 -34.10 42.89
CA MET A 235 -10.88 -32.69 42.49
C MET A 235 -9.62 -31.86 42.77
N TRP A 236 -8.73 -32.33 43.66
CA TRP A 236 -7.55 -31.57 44.11
C TRP A 236 -6.26 -32.40 44.16
N ALA A 237 -6.31 -33.68 43.82
CA ALA A 237 -5.14 -34.53 43.70
C ALA A 237 -4.27 -34.08 42.52
N ILE A 238 -3.11 -33.53 42.84
CA ILE A 238 -2.05 -33.29 41.86
C ILE A 238 -1.47 -34.67 41.49
N PRO A 239 -1.54 -35.09 40.20
CA PRO A 239 -1.06 -36.41 39.81
C PRO A 239 0.42 -36.60 40.16
N LYS A 240 0.76 -37.74 40.76
CA LYS A 240 2.11 -38.04 41.26
C LYS A 240 3.15 -37.81 40.15
N GLY A 241 3.97 -36.79 40.31
CA GLY A 241 4.98 -36.35 39.33
C GLY A 241 4.89 -34.88 38.92
N LYS A 242 3.79 -34.19 39.22
CA LYS A 242 3.64 -32.75 38.99
C LYS A 242 3.65 -32.00 40.33
N LYS A 243 4.39 -30.88 40.43
CA LYS A 243 4.50 -30.06 41.65
C LYS A 243 3.47 -28.91 41.68
N THR A 244 2.61 -28.82 40.67
CA THR A 244 1.70 -27.69 40.44
C THR A 244 0.41 -28.21 39.81
N VAL A 245 -0.72 -27.61 40.19
CA VAL A 245 -2.01 -27.81 39.54
C VAL A 245 -1.88 -27.28 38.10
N ASP A 246 -2.22 -28.10 37.10
CA ASP A 246 -2.32 -27.66 35.70
C ASP A 246 -3.52 -26.71 35.59
N ILE A 247 -3.28 -25.42 35.86
CA ILE A 247 -4.19 -24.37 35.44
C ILE A 247 -4.05 -24.31 33.92
N PRO A 248 -5.12 -24.53 33.13
CA PRO A 248 -5.04 -24.42 31.68
C PRO A 248 -4.45 -23.04 31.33
N ASP A 249 -3.44 -23.04 30.46
CA ASP A 249 -2.88 -21.80 29.95
C ASP A 249 -3.99 -21.06 29.21
N LEU A 250 -4.51 -20.00 29.84
CA LEU A 250 -5.57 -19.17 29.29
C LEU A 250 -5.14 -18.47 27.99
N GLY A 251 -3.85 -18.53 27.61
CA GLY A 251 -3.35 -18.13 26.30
C GLY A 251 -3.64 -19.13 25.17
N SER A 252 -4.15 -20.31 25.48
CA SER A 252 -4.50 -21.37 24.53
C SER A 252 -5.99 -21.72 24.48
N LEU A 253 -6.85 -20.96 25.18
CA LEU A 253 -8.24 -20.87 24.77
C LEU A 253 -8.25 -20.15 23.41
N ASP A 254 -8.53 -20.89 22.34
CA ASP A 254 -8.97 -20.30 21.07
C ASP A 254 -10.27 -19.55 21.37
N VAL A 255 -10.12 -18.28 21.71
CA VAL A 255 -11.20 -17.31 21.57
C VAL A 255 -11.21 -17.05 20.07
N ASP A 256 -12.11 -17.73 19.35
CA ASP A 256 -12.34 -17.50 17.92
C ASP A 256 -12.74 -16.03 17.71
N PHE A 257 -11.73 -15.16 17.57
CA PHE A 257 -11.89 -13.89 16.90
C PHE A 257 -11.92 -14.24 15.42
N GLU A 258 -13.12 -14.36 14.86
CA GLU A 258 -13.32 -14.43 13.42
C GLU A 258 -12.70 -13.17 12.80
N ASP A 259 -11.45 -13.30 12.34
CA ASP A 259 -10.79 -12.34 11.46
C ASP A 259 -11.50 -12.41 10.11
N GLU A 260 -12.57 -11.62 9.98
CA GLU A 260 -13.20 -11.36 8.70
C GLU A 260 -12.24 -10.48 7.87
N HIS A 261 -11.28 -11.12 7.22
CA HIS A 261 -10.46 -10.47 6.20
C HIS A 261 -11.38 -9.90 5.11
N PRO A 262 -11.27 -8.60 4.77
CA PRO A 262 -12.00 -8.06 3.65
C PRO A 262 -11.40 -8.66 2.37
N ARG A 263 -12.20 -9.43 1.63
CA ARG A 263 -11.85 -9.81 0.27
C ARG A 263 -12.09 -8.60 -0.64
N ASP A 264 -11.01 -8.21 -1.33
CA ASP A 264 -11.04 -7.38 -2.54
C ASP A 264 -11.95 -8.00 -3.64
#